data_AF-A0A968TZA9-F1
#
_entry.id   AF-A0A968TZA9-F1
#
_cell.length_a   1.000
_cell.length_b   1.000
_cell.length_c   1.000
_cell.angle_alpha   90.00
_cell.angle_beta   90.00
_cell.angle_gamma   90.00
#
_symmetry.space_group_name_H-M   'P 1'
#
loop_
_entity.id
_entity.type
_entity.pdbx_description
1 polymer ?
#
loop_
_entity_poly.entity_id
_entity_poly.type
_entity_poly.pdbx_seq_one_letter_code
_entity_poly.pdbx_strand_id
1 'polypeptide(L)' 'MQSRSYVRTVAIVFSILGLVVALLIHFIVLSSPRYNWLGEPAALIEQVNLGVTYLRALL' A
#
# COMPACT_ATOMS: atom_id res chain seq x y z
N MET A 1 16.35 8.85 39.43
CA MET A 1 15.59 9.99 38.85
C MET A 1 15.74 9.93 37.34
N GLN A 2 14.72 9.49 36.61
CA GLN A 2 14.77 9.40 35.14
C GLN A 2 14.74 10.82 34.57
N SER A 3 15.73 11.18 33.76
CA SER A 3 15.80 12.52 33.20
C SER A 3 14.58 12.77 32.31
N ARG A 4 13.98 13.96 32.41
CA ARG A 4 12.85 14.38 31.56
C ARG A 4 13.21 14.28 30.06
N SER A 5 14.50 14.33 29.72
CA SER A 5 15.03 14.10 28.37
C SER A 5 14.87 12.65 27.93
N TYR A 6 15.14 11.66 28.78
CA TYR A 6 15.02 10.24 28.45
C TYR A 6 13.58 9.87 28.07
N VAL A 7 12.59 10.35 28.81
CA VAL A 7 11.16 10.09 28.51
C VAL A 7 10.76 10.66 27.14
N ARG A 8 11.23 11.86 26.80
CA ARG A 8 10.97 12.48 25.49
C ARG A 8 11.62 11.69 24.36
N THR A 9 12.87 11.28 24.53
CA THR A 9 13.59 10.47 23.54
C THR A 9 12.86 9.15 23.28
N VAL A 10 12.43 8.46 24.32
CA VAL A 10 11.69 7.20 24.19
C VAL A 10 10.35 7.40 23.45
N ALA A 11 9.58 8.43 23.82
CA ALA A 11 8.33 8.74 23.15
C ALA A 11 8.52 9.04 21.64
N ILE A 12 9.56 9.80 21.29
CA ILE A 12 9.90 10.12 19.90
C ILE A 12 10.29 8.85 19.14
N VAL A 13 11.16 8.02 19.71
CA VAL A 13 11.62 6.77 19.08
C VAL A 13 10.45 5.83 18.82
N PHE A 14 9.56 5.61 19.80
CA PHE A 14 8.37 4.77 19.59
C PHE A 14 7.41 5.35 18.55
N SER A 15 7.26 6.68 18.51
CA SER A 15 6.42 7.35 17.51
C SER A 15 6.97 7.16 16.09
N ILE A 16 8.29 7.32 15.90
CA ILE A 16 8.95 7.10 14.62
C ILE A 16 8.86 5.63 14.22
N LEU A 17 9.13 4.71 15.16
CA LEU A 17 9.05 3.27 14.89
C LEU A 17 7.63 2.86 14.46
N GLY A 18 6.60 3.36 15.16
CA GLY A 18 5.21 3.13 14.80
C GLY A 18 4.85 3.71 13.43
N LEU A 19 5.33 4.91 13.12
CA LEU A 19 5.12 5.54 11.81
C LEU A 19 5.77 4.73 10.68
N VAL A 20 7.01 4.27 10.88
CA VAL A 20 7.73 3.43 9.91
C VAL A 20 6.93 2.15 9.63
N VAL A 21 6.48 1.45 10.67
CA VAL A 21 5.66 0.24 10.52
C VAL A 21 4.36 0.53 9.78
N ALA A 22 3.66 1.63 10.11
CA ALA A 22 2.44 2.02 9.42
C ALA A 22 2.68 2.27 7.93
N LEU A 23 3.74 2.99 7.57
CA LEU A 23 4.10 3.26 6.18
C LEU A 23 4.49 1.98 5.42
N LEU A 24 5.22 1.07 6.06
CA LEU A 24 5.56 -0.24 5.48
C LEU A 24 4.31 -1.06 5.15
N ILE A 25 3.34 -1.12 6.07
CA ILE A 25 2.08 -1.86 5.83
C ILE A 25 1.34 -1.27 4.63
N HIS A 26 1.19 0.07 4.58
CA HIS A 26 0.53 0.73 3.45
C HIS A 26 1.26 0.47 2.14
N PHE A 27 2.60 0.53 2.15
CA PHE A 27 3.41 0.24 0.97
C PHE A 27 3.22 -1.19 0.48
N ILE A 28 3.22 -2.18 1.39
CA ILE A 28 2.97 -3.59 1.05
C ILE A 28 1.59 -3.76 0.42
N VAL A 29 0.56 -3.17 1.02
CA VAL A 29 -0.82 -3.24 0.53
C VAL A 29 -0.95 -2.62 -0.86
N LEU A 30 -0.37 -1.43 -1.06
CA LEU A 30 -0.38 -0.73 -2.36
C LEU A 30 0.50 -1.42 -3.41
N SER A 31 1.54 -2.16 -3.02
CA SER A 31 2.35 -2.95 -3.96
C SER A 31 1.61 -4.19 -4.48
N SER A 32 0.62 -4.68 -3.73
CA SER A 32 -0.09 -5.90 -4.04
C SER A 32 -1.18 -5.65 -5.09
N PRO A 33 -1.17 -6.30 -6.27
CA PRO A 33 -2.17 -6.05 -7.32
C PRO A 33 -3.62 -6.24 -6.86
N ARG A 34 -3.85 -7.14 -5.90
CA ARG A 34 -5.17 -7.46 -5.35
C ARG A 34 -5.68 -6.45 -4.32
N TYR A 35 -4.78 -5.78 -3.59
CA TYR A 35 -5.14 -4.92 -2.46
C TYR A 35 -4.79 -3.45 -2.69
N ASN A 36 -4.19 -3.14 -3.84
CA ASN A 36 -3.89 -1.78 -4.24
C ASN A 36 -5.16 -1.03 -4.64
N TRP A 37 -5.75 -0.34 -3.68
CA TRP A 37 -6.92 0.51 -3.91
C TRP A 37 -6.62 1.79 -4.71
N LEU A 38 -5.33 2.12 -4.95
CA LEU A 38 -4.94 3.21 -5.86
C LEU A 38 -4.76 2.73 -7.30
N GLY A 39 -4.74 1.41 -7.53
CA GLY A 39 -4.43 0.76 -8.81
C GLY A 39 -5.65 0.40 -9.68
N GLU A 40 -6.75 1.13 -9.55
CA GLU A 40 -8.01 0.83 -10.26
C GLU A 40 -7.98 0.93 -11.81
N PRO A 41 -7.16 1.76 -12.50
CA PRO A 41 -7.31 1.86 -13.95
C PRO A 41 -6.69 0.67 -14.71
N ALA A 42 -5.61 0.06 -14.22
CA ALA A 42 -4.90 -0.97 -15.00
C ALA A 42 -5.65 -2.31 -15.06
N ALA A 43 -6.24 -2.75 -13.95
CA ALA A 43 -6.94 -4.04 -13.87
C ALA A 43 -8.25 -4.05 -14.67
N LEU A 44 -8.99 -2.94 -14.68
CA LEU A 44 -10.22 -2.80 -15.47
C LEU A 44 -9.91 -2.72 -16.97
N ILE A 45 -8.85 -2.02 -17.37
CA ILE A 45 -8.41 -1.95 -18.77
C ILE A 45 -7.97 -3.32 -19.28
N GLU A 46 -7.28 -4.12 -18.47
CA GLU A 46 -6.89 -5.48 -18.84
C GLU A 46 -8.11 -6.39 -19.02
N GLN A 47 -9.09 -6.33 -18.12
CA GLN A 47 -10.34 -7.11 -18.24
C GLN A 47 -11.13 -6.74 -19.50
N VAL A 48 -11.24 -5.44 -19.80
CA VAL A 48 -11.92 -4.95 -21.01
C VAL A 48 -11.18 -5.38 -22.28
N ASN A 49 -9.84 -5.28 -22.31
CA ASN A 49 -9.03 -5.71 -23.46
C ASN A 49 -9.14 -7.21 -23.72
N LEU A 50 -9.14 -8.03 -22.66
CA LEU A 50 -9.37 -9.47 -22.78
C LEU A 50 -10.75 -9.73 -23.38
N GLY A 51 -11.80 -9.08 -22.86
CA GLY A 51 -13.16 -9.19 -23.40
C GLY A 51 -13.30 -8.82 -24.88
N VAL A 52 -12.66 -7.73 -25.31
CA VAL A 52 -12.63 -7.32 -26.72
C VAL A 52 -11.85 -8.32 -27.59
N THR A 53 -10.76 -8.87 -27.08
CA THR A 53 -9.93 -9.84 -27.81
C THR A 53 -10.69 -11.15 -28.06
N TYR A 54 -11.43 -11.64 -27.06
CA TYR A 54 -12.27 -12.84 -27.23
C TYR A 54 -13.43 -12.61 -28.21
N LEU A 55 -14.06 -11.44 -28.17
CA LEU A 55 -15.10 -11.05 -29.14
C LEU A 55 -14.57 -11.02 -30.58
N ARG A 56 -13.35 -10.52 -30.78
CA ARG A 56 -12.68 -10.51 -32.09
C ARG A 56 -12.27 -11.90 -32.58
N ALA A 57 -11.99 -12.84 -31.67
CA ALA A 57 -11.63 -14.21 -32.03
C ALA A 57 -12.86 -15.09 -32.39
N LEU A 58 -14.06 -14.65 -32.01
CA LEU A 58 -15.32 -15.37 -32.24
C LEU A 58 -16.04 -14.95 -33.55
N LEU A 59 -15.76 -13.76 -34.07
CA LEU A 59 -16.28 -13.22 -35.33
C LEU A 59 -15.39 -13.59 -36.51
#